data_AF-A0A5B8REI2-F1
#
_entry.id   AF-A0A5B8REI2-F1
#
_cell.length_a   1.000
_cell.length_b   1.000
_cell.length_c   1.000
_cell.angle_alpha   90.00
_cell.angle_beta   90.00
_cell.angle_gamma   90.00
#
_symmetry.space_group_name_H-M   'P 1'
#
loop_
_entity.id
_entity.type
_entity.pdbx_description
1 polymer ?
#
loop_
_entity_poly.entity_id
_entity_poly.type
_entity_poly.pdbx_seq_one_letter_code
_entity_poly.pdbx_strand_id
1 'polypeptide(L)' 'MAPAISRSYISELERGRKQPTVVKVEDLCRVLRTPPLTAYILAFADSPADVDRVVDDAAALAKRILETEPGY' A
#
# COMPACT_ATOMS: atom_id res chain seq x y z
N MET A 1 10.77 12.33 14.20
CA MET A 1 10.60 13.36 13.15
C MET A 1 9.69 12.79 12.09
N ALA A 2 8.58 13.45 11.74
CA ALA A 2 7.77 13.00 10.61
C ALA A 2 8.59 13.18 9.33
N PRO A 3 8.63 12.19 8.43
CA PRO A 3 9.33 12.30 7.17
C PRO A 3 8.79 13.49 6.37
N ALA A 4 9.67 14.38 5.91
CA ALA A 4 9.27 15.56 5.16
C ALA A 4 8.94 15.17 3.72
N ILE A 5 7.66 15.29 3.35
CA ILE A 5 7.20 15.20 1.97
C ILE A 5 6.71 16.59 1.54
N SER A 6 7.20 17.07 0.40
CA SER A 6 6.86 18.41 -0.09
C SER A 6 5.45 18.45 -0.69
N ARG A 7 4.78 19.61 -0.61
CA ARG A 7 3.46 19.82 -1.23
C ARG A 7 3.47 19.54 -2.74
N SER A 8 4.54 19.96 -3.42
CA SER A 8 4.71 19.70 -4.86
C SER A 8 4.83 18.20 -5.16
N TYR A 9 5.49 17.42 -4.30
CA TYR A 9 5.57 15.97 -4.47
C TYR A 9 4.20 15.30 -4.34
N ILE A 10 3.39 15.70 -3.35
CA ILE A 10 2.00 15.22 -3.19
C ILE A 10 1.17 15.55 -4.43
N SER A 11 1.27 16.79 -4.92
CA SER A 11 0.58 17.26 -6.12
C SER A 11 0.91 16.40 -7.36
N GLU A 12 2.18 16.06 -7.57
CA GLU A 12 2.60 15.17 -8.65
C GLU A 12 2.09 13.73 -8.46
N LEU A 13 2.09 13.23 -7.22
CA LEU A 13 1.61 11.90 -6.87
C LEU A 13 0.11 11.74 -7.15
N GLU A 14 -0.72 12.69 -6.70
CA GLU A 14 -2.18 12.69 -6.91
C GLU A 14 -2.59 12.75 -8.38
N ARG A 15 -1.72 13.31 -9.24
CA ARG A 15 -1.91 13.39 -10.70
C ARG A 15 -1.32 12.20 -11.44
N GLY A 16 -0.82 11.19 -10.74
CA GLY A 16 -0.20 10.00 -11.32
C GLY A 16 1.14 10.25 -12.02
N ARG A 17 1.79 11.41 -11.78
CA ARG A 17 3.07 11.77 -12.42
C ARG A 17 4.31 11.22 -11.72
N LYS A 18 4.14 10.71 -10.49
CA LYS A 18 5.19 10.07 -9.69
C LYS A 18 4.69 8.76 -9.12
N GLN A 19 5.57 7.76 -9.09
CA GLN A 19 5.37 6.52 -8.35
C GLN A 19 6.26 6.55 -7.09
N PRO A 20 5.67 6.41 -5.89
CA PRO A 20 6.43 6.45 -4.64
C PRO A 20 7.15 5.11 -4.42
N THR A 21 8.29 5.16 -3.73
CA THR A 21 8.90 3.94 -3.17
C THR A 21 8.08 3.43 -1.99
N VAL A 22 8.27 2.17 -1.59
CA VAL A 22 7.62 1.59 -0.40
C VAL A 22 7.84 2.46 0.84
N VAL A 23 9.08 2.92 1.05
CA VAL A 23 9.43 3.84 2.15
C VAL A 23 8.59 5.13 2.10
N LYS A 24 8.35 5.69 0.91
CA LYS A 24 7.53 6.90 0.77
C LYS A 24 6.05 6.64 1.01
N VAL A 25 5.54 5.45 0.69
CA VAL A 25 4.19 5.02 1.06
C VAL A 25 4.06 4.91 2.58
N GLU A 26 5.03 4.32 3.27
CA GLU A 26 5.06 4.24 4.75
C GLU A 26 5.08 5.63 5.40
N ASP A 27 5.92 6.53 4.88
CA ASP A 27 6.01 7.92 5.33
C ASP A 27 4.63 8.62 5.24
N LEU A 28 3.93 8.46 4.12
CA LEU A 28 2.58 9.00 3.90
C LEU A 28 1.57 8.39 4.86
N CYS A 29 1.56 7.06 4.97
CA CYS A 29 0.66 6.31 5.85
C CYS A 29 0.80 6.75 7.32
N ARG A 30 2.05 7.00 7.77
CA ARG A 30 2.32 7.51 9.12
C ARG A 30 1.70 8.89 9.36
N VAL A 31 1.80 9.80 8.39
CA VAL A 31 1.19 11.14 8.49
C VAL A 31 -0.34 11.07 8.46
N LEU A 32 -0.88 10.21 7.60
CA LEU A 32 -2.32 9.96 7.47
C LEU A 32 -2.90 9.11 8.62
N ARG A 33 -2.05 8.65 9.56
CA ARG A 33 -2.43 7.76 10.67
C ARG A 33 -3.20 6.53 10.18
N THR A 34 -2.80 6.02 9.02
CA THR A 34 -3.43 4.88 8.35
C THR A 34 -2.39 3.76 8.24
N PRO A 35 -2.71 2.49 8.59
CA PRO A 35 -1.78 1.39 8.38
C PRO A 35 -1.44 1.22 6.89
N PRO A 36 -0.19 0.91 6.52
CA PRO A 36 0.19 0.73 5.11
C PRO A 36 -0.67 -0.31 4.37
N LEU A 37 -0.97 -1.43 5.03
CA LEU A 37 -1.84 -2.47 4.46
C LEU A 37 -3.24 -1.93 4.13
N THR A 38 -3.79 -1.05 4.97
CA THR A 38 -5.08 -0.40 4.71
C THR A 38 -5.03 0.48 3.46
N ALA A 39 -3.94 1.24 3.26
CA ALA A 39 -3.77 2.05 2.05
C ALA A 39 -3.69 1.17 0.78
N TYR A 40 -3.02 0.02 0.86
CA TYR A 40 -3.00 -0.94 -0.24
C TYR A 40 -4.39 -1.53 -0.52
N ILE A 41 -5.15 -1.93 0.51
CA ILE A 41 -6.53 -2.42 0.33
C ILE A 41 -7.38 -1.37 -0.40
N LEU A 42 -7.33 -0.11 0.03
CA LEU A 42 -8.09 0.98 -0.60
C LEU A 42 -7.63 1.27 -2.04
N ALA A 43 -6.42 0.88 -2.44
CA ALA A 43 -5.95 1.01 -3.82
C ALA A 43 -6.52 -0.06 -4.76
N PHE A 44 -7.07 -1.16 -4.22
CA PHE A 44 -7.56 -2.31 -4.99
C PHE A 44 -9.02 -2.71 -4.70
N ALA A 45 -9.66 -2.08 -3.70
CA ALA A 45 -11.07 -2.30 -3.36
C ALA A 45 -11.90 -1.07 -3.73
N ASP A 46 -12.78 -1.22 -4.73
CA ASP A 46 -13.67 -0.14 -5.20
C ASP A 46 -14.92 0.02 -4.33
N SER A 47 -15.23 -0.99 -3.51
CA SER A 47 -16.38 -0.98 -2.62
C SER A 47 -16.11 -1.77 -1.32
N PRO A 48 -16.91 -1.57 -0.26
CA PRO A 48 -16.81 -2.39 0.95
C PRO A 48 -16.94 -3.90 0.69
N ALA A 49 -17.67 -4.31 -0.35
CA ALA A 49 -17.85 -5.71 -0.71
C ALA A 49 -16.59 -6.33 -1.35
N ASP A 50 -15.66 -5.52 -1.86
CA ASP A 50 -14.41 -5.99 -2.46
C ASP A 50 -13.31 -6.26 -1.43
N VAL A 51 -13.44 -5.73 -0.22
CA VAL A 51 -12.37 -5.75 0.80
C VAL A 51 -11.95 -7.17 1.12
N ASP A 52 -12.91 -8.05 1.46
CA ASP A 52 -12.61 -9.43 1.85
C ASP A 52 -11.94 -10.18 0.71
N ARG A 53 -12.46 -10.04 -0.52
CA ARG A 53 -11.87 -10.65 -1.72
C ARG A 53 -10.43 -10.23 -1.93
N VAL A 54 -10.14 -8.92 -1.88
CA VAL A 54 -8.78 -8.38 -2.09
C VAL A 54 -7.81 -8.93 -1.04
N VAL A 55 -8.24 -8.99 0.22
CA VAL A 55 -7.41 -9.49 1.31
C VAL A 55 -7.16 -11.00 1.17
N ASP A 56 -8.19 -11.77 0.86
CA ASP A 56 -8.11 -13.22 0.70
C ASP A 56 -7.23 -13.62 -0.47
N ASP A 57 -7.36 -12.95 -1.62
CA ASP A 57 -6.55 -13.19 -2.82
C ASP A 57 -5.06 -12.94 -2.51
N ALA A 58 -4.74 -11.81 -1.86
CA ALA A 58 -3.37 -11.47 -1.48
C ALA A 58 -2.80 -12.47 -0.47
N ALA A 59 -3.59 -12.86 0.54
CA ALA A 59 -3.17 -13.82 1.55
C ALA A 59 -2.93 -15.22 0.95
N ALA A 60 -3.78 -15.66 0.02
CA ALA A 60 -3.63 -16.94 -0.67
C ALA A 60 -2.33 -16.98 -1.50
N LEU A 61 -2.03 -15.89 -2.21
CA LEU A 61 -0.77 -15.78 -2.96
C LEU A 61 0.45 -15.76 -2.04
N ALA A 62 0.40 -15.00 -0.94
CA ALA A 62 1.50 -14.95 0.03
C ALA A 62 1.82 -16.33 0.62
N LYS A 63 0.80 -17.10 1.00
CA LYS A 63 0.96 -18.49 1.48
C LYS A 63 1.66 -19.35 0.43
N ARG A 64 1.19 -19.32 -0.82
CA ARG A 64 1.79 -20.08 -1.93
C ARG A 64 3.25 -19.73 -2.15
N ILE A 65 3.61 -18.45 -2.11
CA ILE A 65 5.01 -18.01 -2.26
C ILE A 65 5.88 -18.60 -1.14
N LEU A 66 5.42 -18.50 0.11
CA LEU A 66 6.15 -19.02 1.28
C LEU A 66 6.24 -20.56 1.28
N GLU A 67 5.28 -21.25 0.68
CA GLU A 67 5.30 -22.71 0.52
C GLU A 67 6.22 -23.19 -0.63
N THR A 68 6.37 -22.38 -1.68
CA THR A 68 7.12 -22.75 -2.90
C THR A 68 8.61 -22.42 -2.80
N GLU A 69 8.97 -21.39 -2.03
CA GLU A 69 10.35 -20.96 -1.81
C GLU A 69 10.67 -21.05 -0.30
N PRO A 70 11.14 -22.19 0.23
CA PRO A 70 11.41 -22.34 1.66
C PRO A 70 12.70 -21.63 2.10
N GLY A 71 13.07 -20.52 1.45
CA GLY A 71 14.39 -19.89 1.50
C GLY A 71 14.37 -18.36 1.62
N TYR A 72 13.44 -17.81 2.40
CA TYR A 72 13.66 -16.55 3.12
C TYR A 72 13.64 -16.80 4.62
#